data_AF-U2RE19-F1
#
_entry.id   AF-U2RE19-F1
#
_cell.length_a   1.000
_cell.length_b   1.000
_cell.length_c   1.000
_cell.angle_alpha   90.00
_cell.angle_beta   90.00
_cell.angle_gamma   90.00
#
_symmetry.space_group_name_H-M   'P 1'
#
loop_
_entity.id
_entity.type
_entity.pdbx_description
1 polymer ?
#
loop_
_entity_poly.entity_id
_entity_poly.type
_entity_poly.pdbx_seq_one_letter_code
_entity_poly.pdbx_strand_id
1 'polypeptide(L)'
;MKLKNYLFFGFLLLISMIGFSQNVKADEVLLTDEGVILNLKGLLKMDWDKEDRDVPCFAAGYGEILFYPENKDIVNGKPLVLRLRNFDYYNPDIDADYEKEAVKTEKTVTEILKKNFPEEYKKMQKIRRGNFEVQSTVKIKKVVPYTECDFTTVYAYATELKRVSGAKSKITEIKTKKSEDSEEDFIDPDEKFDLKKYEVSSKDGYSNLREKPTKDSKIVLKMNNGTVVKYITKSGDWYYIHYADYPSENEKEWKVKEYRGFIHKSQLKKYVE
;
A
#
# COMPACT_ATOMS: atom_id res chain seq x y z
N MET A 1 4.66 -65.28 34.45
CA MET A 1 5.16 -63.96 34.88
C MET A 1 6.01 -63.35 33.77
N LYS A 2 5.40 -62.59 32.84
CA LYS A 2 6.11 -61.77 31.85
C LYS A 2 5.30 -60.51 31.59
N LEU A 3 5.78 -59.42 32.18
CA LEU A 3 5.44 -58.04 31.88
C LEU A 3 6.11 -57.63 30.54
N LYS A 4 5.60 -56.54 29.95
CA LYS A 4 6.15 -55.72 28.84
C LYS A 4 5.64 -56.04 27.43
N ASN A 5 4.70 -55.21 26.95
CA ASN A 5 4.91 -54.30 25.82
C ASN A 5 3.61 -53.58 25.38
N TYR A 6 3.05 -52.73 26.25
CA TYR A 6 1.98 -51.80 25.85
C TYR A 6 2.36 -50.32 26.04
N LEU A 7 3.65 -50.02 26.20
CA LEU A 7 4.14 -48.67 26.48
C LEU A 7 4.90 -48.02 25.31
N PHE A 8 4.87 -48.59 24.10
CA PHE A 8 5.65 -48.08 22.96
C PHE A 8 4.82 -47.56 21.78
N PHE A 9 3.48 -47.55 21.88
CA PHE A 9 2.61 -47.00 20.82
C PHE A 9 1.87 -45.70 21.20
N GLY A 10 1.97 -45.26 22.45
CA GLY A 10 1.34 -44.00 22.91
C GLY A 10 2.20 -42.74 22.73
N PHE A 11 3.50 -42.87 22.41
CA PHE A 11 4.42 -41.72 22.35
C PHE A 11 4.79 -41.29 20.92
N LEU A 12 4.44 -42.08 19.90
CA LEU A 12 4.68 -41.75 18.49
C LEU A 12 3.51 -41.04 17.80
N LEU A 13 2.37 -40.90 18.49
CA LEU A 13 1.20 -40.15 18.00
C LEU A 13 1.09 -38.72 18.58
N LEU A 14 2.02 -38.30 19.44
CA LEU A 14 2.02 -36.96 20.04
C LEU A 14 3.07 -36.01 19.47
N ILE A 15 3.90 -36.45 18.52
CA ILE A 15 4.89 -35.60 17.84
C ILE A 15 4.38 -35.10 16.47
N SER A 16 3.22 -35.56 15.98
CA SER A 16 2.62 -35.02 14.75
C SER A 16 1.70 -33.81 14.95
N MET A 17 1.59 -33.30 16.19
CA MET A 17 0.85 -32.06 16.52
C MET A 17 1.75 -30.86 16.80
N ILE A 18 3.06 -31.00 16.55
CA ILE A 18 3.92 -29.85 16.26
C ILE A 18 4.00 -29.73 14.73
N GLY A 19 2.83 -29.72 14.08
CA GLY A 19 2.72 -29.04 12.81
C GLY A 19 3.10 -27.61 13.11
N PHE A 20 4.23 -27.19 12.55
CA PHE A 20 4.69 -25.81 12.57
C PHE A 20 3.46 -24.90 12.48
N SER A 21 3.12 -24.24 13.59
CA SER A 21 2.55 -22.91 13.50
C SER A 21 3.65 -22.08 12.86
N GLN A 22 3.78 -22.21 11.53
CA GLN A 22 4.32 -21.13 10.75
C GLN A 22 3.36 -20.01 11.07
N ASN A 23 3.82 -19.09 11.94
CA ASN A 23 3.26 -17.76 12.03
C ASN A 23 3.09 -17.29 10.59
N VAL A 24 1.88 -17.42 10.06
CA VAL A 24 1.56 -16.96 8.71
C VAL A 24 1.82 -15.48 8.79
N LYS A 25 2.93 -15.02 8.21
CA LYS A 25 3.21 -13.59 8.11
C LYS A 25 2.03 -13.01 7.37
N ALA A 26 1.24 -12.21 8.07
CA ALA A 26 0.05 -11.59 7.50
C ALA A 26 0.40 -10.60 6.38
N ASP A 27 1.69 -10.26 6.25
CA ASP A 27 2.30 -9.46 5.21
C ASP A 27 3.11 -10.35 4.27
N GLU A 28 2.43 -10.98 3.31
CA GLU A 28 3.02 -11.86 2.31
C GLU A 28 3.20 -11.12 0.98
N VAL A 29 4.41 -11.23 0.41
CA VAL A 29 4.70 -10.78 -0.95
C VAL A 29 4.41 -11.96 -1.89
N LEU A 30 3.29 -11.89 -2.61
CA LEU A 30 2.97 -12.86 -3.65
C LEU A 30 3.53 -12.41 -5.00
N LEU A 31 4.20 -13.34 -5.67
CA LEU A 31 4.72 -13.16 -7.01
C LEU A 31 3.78 -13.89 -7.97
N THR A 32 3.12 -13.14 -8.84
CA THR A 32 2.22 -13.68 -9.87
C THR A 32 2.79 -13.42 -11.26
N ASP A 33 2.17 -13.99 -12.28
CA ASP A 33 2.50 -13.68 -13.68
C ASP A 33 2.11 -12.25 -14.08
N GLU A 34 1.25 -11.60 -13.29
CA GLU A 34 0.87 -10.18 -13.45
C GLU A 34 1.75 -9.24 -12.60
N GLY A 35 2.81 -9.75 -11.96
CA GLY A 35 3.76 -8.99 -11.16
C GLY A 35 3.60 -9.21 -9.65
N VAL A 36 3.83 -8.16 -8.86
CA VAL A 36 3.86 -8.24 -7.40
C VAL A 36 2.51 -7.87 -6.81
N ILE A 37 1.98 -8.77 -5.98
CA ILE A 37 0.80 -8.52 -5.15
C ILE A 37 1.26 -8.56 -3.69
N LEU A 38 0.93 -7.51 -2.95
CA LEU A 38 1.19 -7.48 -1.52
C LEU A 38 -0.12 -7.77 -0.78
N ASN A 39 -0.14 -8.87 -0.04
CA ASN A 39 -1.22 -9.19 0.89
C ASN A 39 -0.79 -8.66 2.24
N LEU A 40 -1.46 -7.62 2.72
CA LEU A 40 -1.07 -6.91 3.93
C LEU A 40 -2.14 -7.04 4.99
N LYS A 41 -1.73 -7.08 6.25
CA LYS A 41 -2.58 -6.86 7.41
C LYS A 41 -2.19 -5.57 8.09
N GLY A 42 -3.16 -4.84 8.60
CA GLY A 42 -2.93 -3.48 9.04
C GLY A 42 -4.16 -2.77 9.57
N LEU A 43 -3.93 -1.57 10.08
CA LEU A 43 -5.00 -0.69 10.52
C LEU A 43 -5.52 0.09 9.31
N LEU A 44 -6.78 -0.11 8.97
CA LEU A 44 -7.52 0.75 8.05
C LEU A 44 -8.02 1.97 8.81
N LYS A 45 -7.81 3.16 8.26
CA LYS A 45 -8.41 4.41 8.71
C LYS A 45 -9.12 5.10 7.55
N MET A 46 -10.24 5.73 7.84
CA MET A 46 -11.00 6.50 6.87
C MET A 46 -11.76 7.59 7.60
N ASP A 47 -11.65 8.80 7.08
CA ASP A 47 -12.42 9.94 7.56
C ASP A 47 -13.57 10.23 6.58
N TRP A 48 -14.60 10.92 7.02
CA TRP A 48 -15.62 11.46 6.12
C TRP A 48 -16.17 12.77 6.67
N ASP A 49 -16.56 13.64 5.76
CA ASP A 49 -17.30 14.85 6.05
C ASP A 49 -18.44 15.00 5.04
N LYS A 50 -19.64 15.26 5.54
CA LYS A 50 -20.87 15.52 4.76
C LYS A 50 -21.33 16.97 4.93
N GLU A 51 -20.51 17.83 5.54
CA GLU A 51 -20.83 19.24 5.71
C GLU A 51 -20.85 20.01 4.40
N ASP A 52 -19.89 19.72 3.53
CA ASP A 52 -19.80 20.27 2.19
C ASP A 52 -20.60 19.39 1.21
N ARG A 53 -21.56 20.00 0.51
CA ARG A 53 -22.38 19.31 -0.50
C ARG A 53 -21.71 19.30 -1.87
N ASP A 54 -20.73 20.17 -2.07
CA ASP A 54 -20.04 20.39 -3.34
C ASP A 54 -18.73 19.60 -3.39
N VAL A 55 -18.22 19.14 -2.23
CA VAL A 55 -17.10 18.22 -2.13
C VAL A 55 -17.61 16.78 -2.00
N PRO A 56 -17.27 15.86 -2.91
CA PRO A 56 -17.58 14.44 -2.77
C PRO A 56 -17.12 13.94 -1.40
N CYS A 57 -17.91 13.06 -0.75
CA CYS A 57 -17.59 12.51 0.58
C CYS A 57 -16.20 11.81 0.66
N PHE A 58 -15.58 11.55 -0.51
CA PHE A 58 -14.29 10.89 -0.70
C PHE A 58 -13.37 11.63 -1.71
N ALA A 59 -13.53 12.95 -1.86
CA ALA A 59 -12.68 13.75 -2.73
C ALA A 59 -11.21 13.75 -2.25
N ALA A 60 -10.27 14.02 -3.16
CA ALA A 60 -8.88 14.26 -2.76
C ALA A 60 -8.82 15.43 -1.74
N GLY A 61 -8.42 15.13 -0.51
CA GLY A 61 -8.44 16.05 0.65
C GLY A 61 -9.42 15.66 1.76
N TYR A 62 -10.54 15.01 1.44
CA TYR A 62 -11.57 14.58 2.40
C TYR A 62 -12.05 13.15 2.08
N GLY A 63 -11.67 12.17 2.91
CA GLY A 63 -12.08 10.77 2.75
C GLY A 63 -11.07 9.83 2.09
N GLU A 64 -9.78 10.11 2.27
CA GLU A 64 -8.74 9.15 1.92
C GLU A 64 -8.84 7.89 2.80
N ILE A 65 -8.74 6.73 2.15
CA ILE A 65 -8.66 5.45 2.84
C ILE A 65 -7.19 5.17 3.11
N LEU A 66 -6.76 5.45 4.34
CA LEU A 66 -5.41 5.20 4.78
C LEU A 66 -5.28 3.77 5.30
N PHE A 67 -4.19 3.12 4.94
CA PHE A 67 -3.86 1.79 5.45
C PHE A 67 -2.46 1.78 6.02
N TYR A 68 -2.35 1.38 7.28
CA TYR A 68 -1.09 1.29 8.02
C TYR A 68 -0.70 -0.19 8.12
N PRO A 69 0.25 -0.67 7.29
CA PRO A 69 0.68 -2.06 7.35
C PRO A 69 1.31 -2.40 8.70
N GLU A 70 1.07 -3.61 9.22
CA GLU A 70 1.76 -4.11 10.42
C GLU A 70 3.27 -4.25 10.16
N ASN A 71 3.65 -4.77 8.98
CA ASN A 71 5.03 -4.80 8.54
C ASN A 71 5.54 -3.41 8.10
N LYS A 72 6.25 -2.75 9.02
CA LYS A 72 6.88 -1.43 8.82
C LYS A 72 8.02 -1.41 7.78
N ASP A 73 8.53 -2.55 7.31
CA ASP A 73 9.52 -2.55 6.21
C ASP A 73 8.89 -2.13 4.88
N ILE A 74 7.57 -2.31 4.74
CA ILE A 74 6.82 -1.93 3.55
C ILE A 74 6.67 -0.42 3.55
N VAL A 75 7.01 0.19 2.42
CA VAL A 75 6.99 1.64 2.18
C VAL A 75 7.65 2.44 3.31
N ASN A 76 8.69 1.87 3.92
CA ASN A 76 9.45 2.48 5.01
C ASN A 76 8.58 2.95 6.20
N GLY A 77 7.52 2.19 6.51
CA GLY A 77 6.64 2.45 7.65
C GLY A 77 5.60 3.53 7.40
N LYS A 78 5.48 4.04 6.17
CA LYS A 78 4.50 5.05 5.79
C LYS A 78 3.11 4.42 5.57
N PRO A 79 2.02 5.17 5.79
CA PRO A 79 0.70 4.72 5.38
C PRO A 79 0.60 4.64 3.86
N LEU A 80 -0.28 3.76 3.40
CA LEU A 80 -0.71 3.70 2.02
C LEU A 80 -2.02 4.44 1.87
N VAL A 81 -2.11 5.33 0.88
CA VAL A 81 -3.39 5.85 0.42
C VAL A 81 -3.99 4.83 -0.56
N LEU A 82 -5.04 4.14 -0.13
CA LEU A 82 -5.69 3.12 -0.94
C LEU A 82 -6.60 3.77 -1.99
N ARG A 83 -6.29 3.50 -3.26
CA ARG A 83 -7.19 3.72 -4.37
C ARG A 83 -8.00 2.44 -4.58
N LEU A 84 -9.33 2.54 -4.62
CA LEU A 84 -10.22 1.40 -4.86
C LEU A 84 -10.53 1.19 -6.36
N ARG A 85 -9.95 2.03 -7.22
CA ARG A 85 -9.97 1.92 -8.67
C ARG A 85 -8.53 2.01 -9.18
N ASN A 86 -8.28 1.41 -10.34
CA ASN A 86 -7.00 1.60 -11.02
C ASN A 86 -6.82 3.09 -11.35
N PHE A 87 -5.59 3.58 -11.25
CA PHE A 87 -5.25 5.00 -11.42
C PHE A 87 -3.94 5.13 -12.20
N ASP A 88 -3.73 6.26 -12.84
CA ASP A 88 -2.43 6.69 -13.38
C ASP A 88 -2.16 8.09 -12.84
N TYR A 89 -1.19 8.20 -11.95
CA TYR A 89 -0.93 9.45 -11.24
C TYR A 89 -0.17 10.44 -12.13
N TYR A 90 0.86 9.97 -12.84
CA TYR A 90 1.76 10.85 -13.57
C TYR A 90 1.25 11.21 -14.97
N ASN A 91 0.24 10.50 -15.46
CA ASN A 91 -0.39 10.79 -16.76
C ASN A 91 -1.91 10.89 -16.57
N PRO A 92 -2.40 11.90 -15.83
CA PRO A 92 -3.83 12.11 -15.72
C PRO A 92 -4.42 12.40 -17.10
N ASP A 93 -5.60 11.83 -17.37
CA ASP A 93 -6.35 12.15 -18.57
C ASP A 93 -6.88 13.60 -18.44
N ILE A 94 -6.36 14.49 -19.27
CA ILE A 94 -6.68 15.94 -19.21
C ILE A 94 -8.12 16.19 -19.64
N ASP A 95 -8.66 15.33 -20.51
CA ASP A 95 -10.04 15.40 -20.97
C ASP A 95 -11.01 14.67 -20.02
N ALA A 96 -10.51 14.14 -18.90
CA ALA A 96 -11.35 13.48 -17.91
C ALA A 96 -12.30 14.48 -17.26
N ASP A 97 -13.58 14.12 -17.29
CA ASP A 97 -14.61 14.73 -16.47
C ASP A 97 -14.37 14.35 -14.99
N TYR A 98 -13.66 15.22 -14.28
CA TYR A 98 -13.27 15.01 -12.88
C TYR A 98 -14.47 14.80 -11.95
N GLU A 99 -15.59 15.48 -12.19
CA GLU A 99 -16.81 15.27 -11.41
C GLU A 99 -17.33 13.85 -11.61
N LYS A 100 -17.40 13.39 -12.86
CA LYS A 100 -17.80 12.01 -13.18
C LYS A 100 -16.84 10.98 -12.60
N GLU A 101 -15.54 11.24 -12.59
CA GLU A 101 -14.55 10.36 -11.96
C GLU A 101 -14.67 10.32 -10.44
N ALA A 102 -14.97 11.46 -9.81
CA ALA A 102 -15.27 11.54 -8.39
C ALA A 102 -16.53 10.74 -8.03
N VAL A 103 -17.62 10.90 -8.78
CA VAL A 103 -18.87 10.14 -8.60
C VAL A 103 -18.64 8.63 -8.73
N LYS A 104 -17.86 8.19 -9.74
CA LYS A 104 -17.49 6.78 -9.89
C LYS A 104 -16.68 6.27 -8.70
N THR A 105 -15.78 7.10 -8.17
CA THR A 105 -14.95 6.76 -7.01
C THR A 105 -15.79 6.62 -5.76
N GLU A 106 -16.65 7.60 -5.46
CA GLU A 106 -17.59 7.55 -4.34
C GLU A 106 -18.52 6.34 -4.40
N LYS A 107 -19.06 6.03 -5.59
CA LYS A 107 -19.87 4.83 -5.79
C LYS A 107 -19.09 3.56 -5.46
N THR A 108 -17.86 3.44 -5.93
CA THR A 108 -17.00 2.28 -5.69
C THR A 108 -16.67 2.12 -4.21
N VAL A 109 -16.30 3.22 -3.53
CA VAL A 109 -16.05 3.23 -2.08
C VAL A 109 -17.31 2.79 -1.32
N THR A 110 -18.46 3.37 -1.66
CA THR A 110 -19.74 3.03 -1.03
C THR A 110 -20.10 1.55 -1.17
N GLU A 111 -19.93 0.96 -2.35
CA GLU A 111 -20.20 -0.47 -2.59
C GLU A 111 -19.27 -1.36 -1.75
N ILE A 112 -17.97 -1.01 -1.68
CA ILE A 112 -16.98 -1.74 -0.89
C ILE A 112 -17.28 -1.63 0.61
N LEU A 113 -17.66 -0.44 1.10
CA LEU A 113 -18.04 -0.25 2.50
C LEU A 113 -19.31 -1.03 2.86
N LYS A 114 -20.36 -0.97 2.02
CA LYS A 114 -21.58 -1.76 2.23
C LYS A 114 -21.31 -3.26 2.28
N LYS A 115 -20.40 -3.75 1.44
CA LYS A 115 -20.05 -5.17 1.34
C LYS A 115 -19.22 -5.64 2.54
N ASN A 116 -18.17 -4.90 2.91
CA ASN A 116 -17.17 -5.36 3.86
C ASN A 116 -17.38 -4.84 5.30
N PHE A 117 -18.11 -3.73 5.44
CA PHE A 117 -18.37 -3.04 6.70
C PHE A 117 -19.85 -2.58 6.80
N PRO A 118 -20.85 -3.48 6.63
CA PRO A 118 -22.25 -3.09 6.51
C PRO A 118 -22.81 -2.37 7.75
N GLU A 119 -22.42 -2.81 8.95
CA GLU A 119 -22.92 -2.22 10.20
C GLU A 119 -22.27 -0.88 10.50
N GLU A 120 -20.98 -0.75 10.18
CA GLU A 120 -20.23 0.51 10.26
C GLU A 120 -20.77 1.51 9.25
N TYR A 121 -21.01 1.08 8.02
CA TYR A 121 -21.61 1.90 6.98
C TYR A 121 -22.96 2.46 7.43
N LYS A 122 -23.84 1.64 8.01
CA LYS A 122 -25.12 2.11 8.58
C LYS A 122 -24.93 3.16 9.68
N LYS A 123 -23.90 3.02 10.52
CA LYS A 123 -23.57 4.01 11.58
C LYS A 123 -23.01 5.30 10.99
N MET A 124 -22.12 5.22 10.00
CA MET A 124 -21.58 6.37 9.25
C MET A 124 -22.70 7.17 8.56
N GLN A 125 -23.80 6.53 8.16
CA GLN A 125 -24.95 7.27 7.60
C GLN A 125 -25.63 8.20 8.62
N LYS A 126 -25.50 7.94 9.92
CA LYS A 126 -26.10 8.74 10.99
C LYS A 126 -25.17 9.85 11.50
N ILE A 127 -23.90 9.80 11.15
CA ILE A 127 -22.86 10.72 11.62
C ILE A 127 -22.48 11.62 10.45
N ARG A 128 -22.56 12.93 10.65
CA ARG A 128 -22.27 13.91 9.59
C ARG A 128 -20.78 13.94 9.25
N ARG A 129 -19.93 14.05 10.27
CA ARG A 129 -18.47 14.06 10.17
C ARG A 129 -17.89 13.10 11.18
N GLY A 130 -16.93 12.28 10.76
CA GLY A 130 -16.34 11.30 11.66
C GLY A 130 -15.14 10.57 11.12
N ASN A 131 -14.58 9.72 11.97
CA ASN A 131 -13.49 8.80 11.61
C ASN A 131 -13.87 7.35 11.89
N PHE A 132 -13.26 6.45 11.12
CA PHE A 132 -13.45 5.02 11.17
C PHE A 132 -12.11 4.31 11.18
N GLU A 133 -11.92 3.43 12.14
CA GLU A 133 -10.71 2.62 12.27
C GLU A 133 -11.07 1.16 12.45
N VAL A 134 -10.38 0.26 11.74
CA VAL A 134 -10.55 -1.18 11.92
C VAL A 134 -9.35 -1.98 11.41
N GLN A 135 -9.00 -3.05 12.13
CA GLN A 135 -8.00 -4.00 11.63
C GLN A 135 -8.53 -4.73 10.39
N SER A 136 -7.77 -4.65 9.30
CA SER A 136 -8.15 -5.12 7.98
C SER A 136 -7.00 -5.84 7.29
N THR A 137 -7.35 -6.69 6.33
CA THR A 137 -6.43 -7.20 5.32
C THR A 137 -6.72 -6.52 3.99
N VAL A 138 -5.67 -6.12 3.28
CA VAL A 138 -5.76 -5.55 1.94
C VAL A 138 -4.88 -6.34 0.98
N LYS A 139 -5.37 -6.60 -0.23
CA LYS A 139 -4.51 -7.01 -1.35
C LYS A 139 -4.28 -5.80 -2.23
N ILE A 140 -3.02 -5.44 -2.45
CA ILE A 140 -2.65 -4.28 -3.25
C ILE A 140 -1.73 -4.64 -4.41
N LYS A 141 -1.83 -3.83 -5.48
CA LYS A 141 -0.86 -3.72 -6.57
C LYS A 141 -0.63 -2.24 -6.91
N LYS A 142 0.28 -1.96 -7.86
CA LYS A 142 0.59 -0.59 -8.34
C LYS A 142 0.86 0.37 -7.17
N VAL A 143 1.94 0.13 -6.43
CA VAL A 143 2.41 1.05 -5.37
C VAL A 143 3.16 2.20 -6.02
N VAL A 144 2.69 3.44 -5.81
CA VAL A 144 3.18 4.66 -6.47
C VAL A 144 3.52 5.71 -5.42
N PRO A 145 4.82 5.97 -5.17
CA PRO A 145 5.25 7.05 -4.32
C PRO A 145 5.35 8.36 -5.07
N TYR A 146 4.45 9.27 -4.74
CA TYR A 146 4.41 10.62 -5.28
C TYR A 146 4.98 11.62 -4.26
N THR A 147 5.85 12.52 -4.71
CA THR A 147 6.50 13.51 -3.85
C THR A 147 6.14 14.90 -4.37
N GLU A 148 5.59 15.73 -3.49
CA GLU A 148 5.27 17.13 -3.73
C GLU A 148 5.93 17.95 -2.62
N CYS A 149 6.66 18.99 -2.98
CA CYS A 149 7.47 19.78 -2.04
C CYS A 149 8.33 18.85 -1.13
N ASP A 150 8.01 18.80 0.17
CA ASP A 150 8.74 18.06 1.19
C ASP A 150 8.02 16.80 1.70
N PHE A 151 6.85 16.45 1.15
CA PHE A 151 6.09 15.27 1.55
C PHE A 151 6.01 14.20 0.46
N THR A 152 6.09 12.92 0.86
CA THR A 152 5.88 11.78 -0.03
C THR A 152 4.61 11.02 0.37
N THR A 153 3.63 11.00 -0.54
CA THR A 153 2.42 10.19 -0.44
C THR A 153 2.58 8.88 -1.20
N VAL A 154 2.20 7.75 -0.61
CA VAL A 154 2.31 6.45 -1.26
C VAL A 154 0.92 5.90 -1.60
N TYR A 155 0.55 5.97 -2.87
CA TYR A 155 -0.71 5.42 -3.37
C TYR A 155 -0.57 3.93 -3.67
N ALA A 156 -1.64 3.17 -3.44
CA ALA A 156 -1.70 1.77 -3.83
C ALA A 156 -3.09 1.41 -4.34
N TYR A 157 -3.16 0.61 -5.42
CA TYR A 157 -4.43 0.11 -5.91
C TYR A 157 -4.84 -1.13 -5.11
N ALA A 158 -5.88 -1.00 -4.29
CA ALA A 158 -6.46 -2.10 -3.54
C ALA A 158 -7.42 -2.91 -4.42
N THR A 159 -7.09 -4.19 -4.63
CA THR A 159 -7.93 -5.14 -5.37
C THR A 159 -8.88 -5.91 -4.44
N GLU A 160 -8.52 -6.05 -3.17
CA GLU A 160 -9.38 -6.60 -2.13
C GLU A 160 -9.17 -5.82 -0.82
N LEU A 161 -10.25 -5.59 -0.08
CA LEU A 161 -10.24 -5.04 1.28
C LEU A 161 -11.21 -5.85 2.13
N LYS A 162 -10.77 -6.36 3.28
CA LYS A 162 -11.57 -7.19 4.17
C LYS A 162 -11.25 -6.87 5.62
N ARG A 163 -12.26 -6.95 6.50
CA ARG A 163 -12.03 -6.91 7.95
C ARG A 163 -11.27 -8.15 8.41
N VAL A 164 -10.34 -7.99 9.34
CA VAL A 164 -9.78 -9.12 10.09
C VAL A 164 -10.89 -9.75 10.96
N SER A 165 -10.97 -11.08 10.96
CA SER A 165 -12.00 -11.79 11.75
C SER A 165 -11.94 -11.40 13.23
N GLY A 166 -13.09 -11.06 13.82
CA GLY A 166 -13.21 -10.63 15.21
C GLY A 166 -12.71 -9.21 15.51
N ALA A 167 -12.16 -8.49 14.53
CA ALA A 167 -11.72 -7.11 14.74
C ALA A 167 -12.91 -6.19 15.05
N LYS A 168 -12.80 -5.44 16.14
CA LYS A 168 -13.76 -4.40 16.50
C LYS A 168 -13.41 -3.11 15.77
N SER A 169 -14.41 -2.52 15.12
CA SER A 169 -14.31 -1.19 14.53
C SER A 169 -14.44 -0.12 15.61
N LYS A 170 -13.71 0.98 15.47
CA LYS A 170 -13.95 2.23 16.18
C LYS A 170 -14.54 3.24 15.20
N ILE A 171 -15.63 3.90 15.62
CA ILE A 171 -16.24 5.01 14.90
C ILE A 171 -16.33 6.18 15.87
N THR A 172 -15.79 7.33 15.49
CA THR A 172 -15.83 8.55 16.30
C THR A 172 -16.55 9.64 15.51
N GLU A 173 -17.56 10.25 16.13
CA GLU A 173 -18.18 11.48 15.61
C GLU A 173 -17.28 12.68 15.95
N ILE A 174 -16.98 13.50 14.96
CA ILE A 174 -16.20 14.73 15.12
C ILE A 174 -17.20 15.88 15.17
N LYS A 175 -17.31 16.53 16.32
CA LYS A 175 -18.17 17.71 16.50
C LYS A 175 -17.41 18.96 16.08
N THR A 176 -17.93 19.69 15.10
CA THR A 176 -17.40 20.98 14.68
C THR A 176 -17.42 21.95 15.86
N LYS A 177 -16.25 22.34 16.38
CA LYS A 177 -16.15 23.57 17.16
C LYS A 177 -16.20 24.73 16.17
N LYS A 178 -17.13 25.64 16.41
CA LYS A 178 -17.19 26.93 15.71
C LYS A 178 -16.07 27.79 16.28
N SER A 179 -14.86 27.67 15.73
CA SER A 179 -13.79 28.63 15.94
C SER A 179 -12.92 28.67 14.70
N GLU A 180 -12.77 29.88 14.19
CA GLU A 180 -11.67 30.30 13.32
C GLU A 180 -10.35 29.68 13.85
N ASP A 181 -9.51 29.21 12.94
CA ASP A 181 -8.15 28.71 13.20
C ASP A 181 -8.02 27.40 14.00
N SER A 182 -8.57 26.28 13.49
CA SER A 182 -8.09 24.96 13.89
C SER A 182 -7.52 24.19 12.69
N GLU A 183 -6.31 24.57 12.29
CA GLU A 183 -5.37 23.72 11.53
C GLU A 183 -4.79 22.58 12.40
N GLU A 184 -5.53 22.09 13.40
CA GLU A 184 -5.03 21.12 14.36
C GLU A 184 -5.76 19.78 14.19
N ASP A 185 -5.15 18.94 13.35
CA ASP A 185 -5.18 17.45 13.38
C ASP A 185 -4.60 16.85 12.09
N PHE A 186 -4.17 17.67 11.12
CA PHE A 186 -3.43 17.21 9.95
C PHE A 186 -1.96 16.93 10.33
N ILE A 187 -1.44 15.86 9.75
CA ILE A 187 -0.11 15.27 9.97
C ILE A 187 0.97 16.37 10.08
N ASP A 188 1.79 16.28 11.14
CA ASP A 188 2.95 17.14 11.37
C ASP A 188 3.78 17.29 10.08
N PRO A 189 3.83 18.50 9.47
CA PRO A 189 4.55 18.74 8.22
C PRO A 189 6.08 18.64 8.37
N ASP A 190 6.61 18.59 9.60
CA ASP A 190 8.06 18.61 9.86
C ASP A 190 8.73 17.22 9.94
N GLU A 191 8.01 16.09 9.89
CA GLU A 191 8.69 14.80 9.71
C GLU A 191 9.21 14.74 8.27
N LYS A 192 10.53 14.69 8.05
CA LYS A 192 11.11 14.47 6.71
C LYS A 192 10.62 13.11 6.16
N PHE A 193 9.54 13.12 5.36
CA PHE A 193 8.67 11.97 5.06
C PHE A 193 9.12 11.14 3.84
N ASP A 194 10.42 11.05 3.54
CA ASP A 194 10.89 10.43 2.30
C ASP A 194 11.03 8.89 2.35
N LEU A 195 10.65 8.23 1.24
CA LEU A 195 11.00 6.83 1.03
C LEU A 195 12.51 6.67 0.92
N LYS A 196 13.03 5.53 1.40
CA LYS A 196 14.44 5.18 1.23
C LYS A 196 14.81 5.20 -0.26
N LYS A 197 15.74 6.07 -0.62
CA LYS A 197 16.32 6.17 -1.97
C LYS A 197 17.58 5.31 -2.07
N TYR A 198 17.77 4.68 -3.22
CA TYR A 198 18.97 3.92 -3.55
C TYR A 198 19.49 4.36 -4.91
N GLU A 199 20.80 4.32 -5.09
CA GLU A 199 21.42 4.51 -6.39
C GLU A 199 21.77 3.15 -6.98
N VAL A 200 21.46 2.96 -8.27
CA VAL A 200 21.94 1.80 -9.03
C VAL A 200 23.46 1.86 -9.10
N SER A 201 24.10 0.79 -8.61
CA SER A 201 25.55 0.68 -8.56
C SER A 201 25.95 -0.78 -8.75
N SER A 202 26.30 -1.12 -9.98
CA SER A 202 26.68 -2.45 -10.42
C SER A 202 28.07 -2.44 -11.06
N LYS A 203 28.80 -3.56 -10.95
CA LYS A 203 30.13 -3.72 -11.56
C LYS A 203 30.09 -3.62 -13.09
N ASP A 204 28.96 -3.98 -13.69
CA ASP A 204 28.77 -4.01 -15.15
C ASP A 204 28.37 -2.65 -15.73
N GLY A 205 28.28 -1.61 -14.90
CA GLY A 205 27.83 -0.25 -15.31
C GLY A 205 26.31 -0.08 -15.40
N TYR A 206 25.55 -1.16 -15.22
CA TYR A 206 24.08 -1.15 -15.21
C TYR A 206 23.51 -2.29 -14.36
N SER A 207 22.22 -2.21 -14.09
CA SER A 207 21.42 -3.26 -13.46
C SER A 207 20.11 -3.49 -14.22
N ASN A 208 19.57 -4.70 -14.14
CA ASN A 208 18.28 -5.02 -14.74
C ASN A 208 17.18 -4.93 -13.69
N LEU A 209 16.17 -4.11 -13.95
CA LEU A 209 14.90 -4.18 -13.26
C LEU A 209 14.10 -5.36 -13.82
N ARG A 210 13.64 -6.25 -12.95
CA ARG A 210 13.02 -7.52 -13.34
C ARG A 210 11.60 -7.64 -12.81
N GLU A 211 10.76 -8.38 -13.52
CA GLU A 211 9.37 -8.59 -13.10
C GLU A 211 9.26 -9.42 -11.82
N LYS A 212 10.11 -10.44 -11.66
CA LYS A 212 10.20 -11.34 -10.51
C LYS A 212 11.62 -11.28 -9.90
N PRO A 213 11.80 -11.61 -8.61
CA PRO A 213 13.07 -11.55 -7.89
C PRO A 213 13.97 -12.77 -8.22
N THR A 214 14.22 -12.98 -9.51
CA THR A 214 15.08 -14.07 -10.01
C THR A 214 15.89 -13.56 -11.19
N LYS A 215 17.06 -14.17 -11.45
CA LYS A 215 17.93 -13.76 -12.56
C LYS A 215 17.36 -14.15 -13.94
N ASP A 216 16.45 -15.12 -13.98
CA ASP A 216 15.86 -15.65 -15.21
C ASP A 216 14.54 -14.95 -15.58
N SER A 217 14.02 -14.10 -14.69
CA SER A 217 12.82 -13.31 -14.95
C SER A 217 13.01 -12.34 -16.10
N LYS A 218 11.92 -12.07 -16.82
CA LYS A 218 11.80 -10.99 -17.80
C LYS A 218 12.38 -9.68 -17.24
N ILE A 219 13.17 -9.02 -18.08
CA ILE A 219 13.72 -7.69 -17.82
C ILE A 219 12.63 -6.67 -18.18
N VAL A 220 12.26 -5.84 -17.21
CA VAL A 220 11.33 -4.70 -17.36
C VAL A 220 12.07 -3.50 -17.93
N LEU A 221 13.25 -3.20 -17.38
CA LEU A 221 14.06 -2.05 -17.78
C LEU A 221 15.54 -2.31 -17.48
N LYS A 222 16.43 -1.80 -18.33
CA LYS A 222 17.87 -1.72 -18.06
C LYS A 222 18.18 -0.35 -17.46
N MET A 223 18.73 -0.32 -16.25
CA MET A 223 18.99 0.91 -15.49
C MET A 223 20.49 1.15 -15.38
N ASN A 224 20.96 2.32 -15.83
CA ASN A 224 22.38 2.67 -15.74
C ASN A 224 22.79 2.93 -14.29
N ASN A 225 24.08 2.79 -13.98
CA ASN A 225 24.61 3.26 -12.71
C ASN A 225 24.33 4.76 -12.52
N GLY A 226 24.13 5.19 -11.28
CA GLY A 226 23.76 6.57 -10.96
C GLY A 226 22.25 6.82 -10.93
N THR A 227 21.42 5.94 -11.52
CA THR A 227 19.96 6.09 -11.46
C THR A 227 19.46 5.94 -10.02
N VAL A 228 18.71 6.92 -9.53
CA VAL A 228 18.11 6.92 -8.20
C VAL A 228 16.72 6.27 -8.24
N VAL A 229 16.45 5.35 -7.32
CA VAL A 229 15.19 4.60 -7.23
C VAL A 229 14.61 4.65 -5.83
N LYS A 230 13.28 4.59 -5.72
CA LYS A 230 12.57 4.55 -4.43
C LYS A 230 12.28 3.10 -4.02
N TYR A 231 12.71 2.73 -2.82
CA TYR A 231 12.45 1.39 -2.26
C TYR A 231 11.03 1.28 -1.72
N ILE A 232 10.33 0.21 -2.10
CA ILE A 232 8.98 -0.11 -1.63
C ILE A 232 9.01 -1.26 -0.63
N THR A 233 9.57 -2.41 -1.01
CA THR A 233 9.63 -3.61 -0.16
C THR A 233 10.72 -4.55 -0.65
N LYS A 234 10.94 -5.68 0.04
CA LYS A 234 11.91 -6.70 -0.36
C LYS A 234 11.30 -8.10 -0.35
N SER A 235 11.85 -8.96 -1.20
CA SER A 235 11.68 -10.41 -1.15
C SER A 235 13.06 -11.06 -1.14
N GLY A 236 13.47 -11.57 0.02
CA GLY A 236 14.84 -12.01 0.26
C GLY A 236 15.86 -10.90 -0.02
N ASP A 237 16.77 -11.16 -0.96
CA ASP A 237 17.83 -10.23 -1.36
C ASP A 237 17.43 -9.30 -2.52
N TRP A 238 16.18 -9.32 -2.94
CA TRP A 238 15.67 -8.48 -4.02
C TRP A 238 14.79 -7.38 -3.50
N TYR A 239 15.03 -6.16 -3.97
CA TYR A 239 14.25 -4.98 -3.62
C TYR A 239 13.26 -4.69 -4.73
N TYR A 240 11.98 -4.58 -4.37
CA TYR A 240 10.95 -4.05 -5.25
C TYR A 240 11.01 -2.52 -5.19
N ILE A 241 11.26 -1.91 -6.34
CA ILE A 241 11.48 -0.47 -6.47
C ILE A 241 10.48 0.17 -7.43
N HIS A 242 10.37 1.49 -7.32
CA HIS A 242 9.67 2.35 -8.24
C HIS A 242 10.65 3.30 -8.93
N TYR A 243 10.49 3.46 -10.24
CA TYR A 243 11.20 4.43 -11.06
C TYR A 243 10.20 5.13 -12.01
N ALA A 244 10.18 6.45 -11.98
CA ALA A 244 9.41 7.27 -12.91
C ALA A 244 10.39 7.99 -13.83
N ASP A 245 10.23 7.76 -15.12
CA ASP A 245 11.05 8.34 -16.19
C ASP A 245 10.30 9.52 -16.79
N TYR A 246 10.77 10.73 -16.47
CA TYR A 246 10.16 11.96 -16.95
C TYR A 246 10.75 12.31 -18.32
N PRO A 247 9.90 12.52 -19.35
CA PRO A 247 10.38 12.89 -20.67
C PRO A 247 11.10 14.23 -20.61
N SER A 248 12.06 14.44 -21.52
CA SER A 248 12.72 15.74 -21.61
C SER A 248 11.74 16.81 -22.05
N GLU A 249 11.96 18.07 -21.65
CA GLU A 249 11.11 19.21 -22.03
C GLU A 249 10.97 19.38 -23.57
N ASN A 250 11.89 18.79 -24.34
CA ASN A 250 11.91 18.86 -25.79
C ASN A 250 11.12 17.73 -26.48
N GLU A 251 10.52 16.80 -25.74
CA GLU A 251 9.71 15.72 -26.32
C GLU A 251 8.32 16.22 -26.73
N LYS A 252 7.85 15.76 -27.90
CA LYS A 252 6.56 16.16 -28.48
C LYS A 252 5.34 15.72 -27.66
N GLU A 253 5.49 14.68 -26.84
CA GLU A 253 4.44 14.14 -25.98
C GLU A 253 4.98 14.07 -24.55
N TRP A 254 4.40 14.85 -23.65
CA TRP A 254 4.76 14.82 -22.23
C TRP A 254 4.04 13.65 -21.55
N LYS A 255 4.65 12.46 -21.62
CA LYS A 255 4.16 11.24 -20.97
C LYS A 255 5.23 10.60 -20.09
N VAL A 256 4.98 10.60 -18.79
CA VAL A 256 5.84 9.97 -17.78
C VAL A 256 5.73 8.45 -17.89
N LYS A 257 6.85 7.74 -17.96
CA LYS A 257 6.85 6.27 -17.98
C LYS A 257 7.14 5.74 -16.58
N GLU A 258 6.19 4.99 -16.04
CA GLU A 258 6.36 4.32 -14.75
C GLU A 258 6.91 2.92 -14.92
N TYR A 259 7.97 2.60 -14.20
CA TYR A 259 8.55 1.26 -14.12
C TYR A 259 8.56 0.77 -12.68
N ARG A 260 8.22 -0.51 -12.52
CA ARG A 260 8.25 -1.21 -11.23
C ARG A 260 8.84 -2.59 -11.43
N GLY A 261 9.55 -3.07 -10.43
CA GLY A 261 10.15 -4.40 -10.48
C GLY A 261 11.19 -4.63 -9.40
N PHE A 262 11.85 -5.76 -9.48
CA PHE A 262 12.89 -6.20 -8.58
C PHE A 262 14.28 -5.91 -9.11
N ILE A 263 15.14 -5.47 -8.20
CA ILE A 263 16.56 -5.31 -8.44
C ILE A 263 17.30 -5.97 -7.27
N HIS A 264 18.39 -6.68 -7.55
CA HIS A 264 19.11 -7.38 -6.49
C HIS A 264 19.85 -6.37 -5.61
N LYS A 265 19.82 -6.56 -4.28
CA LYS A 265 20.41 -5.60 -3.31
C LYS A 265 21.89 -5.30 -3.57
N SER A 266 22.64 -6.26 -4.13
CA SER A 266 24.07 -6.07 -4.45
C SER A 266 24.32 -5.13 -5.64
N GLN A 267 23.28 -4.72 -6.35
CA GLN A 267 23.34 -3.78 -7.48
C GLN A 267 22.82 -2.39 -7.07
N LEU A 268 22.67 -2.17 -5.76
CA LEU A 268 22.23 -0.94 -5.15
C LEU A 268 23.22 -0.50 -4.08
N LYS A 269 23.40 0.81 -3.96
CA LYS A 269 23.98 1.43 -2.76
C LYS A 269 22.97 2.43 -2.18
N LYS A 270 23.07 2.69 -0.87
CA LYS A 270 22.23 3.72 -0.24
C LYS A 270 22.52 5.07 -0.90
N TYR A 271 21.46 5.81 -1.24
CA TYR A 271 21.59 7.16 -1.77
C TYR A 271 21.84 8.14 -0.62
N VAL A 272 22.74 9.10 -0.82
CA VAL A 272 23.04 10.19 0.11
C VAL A 272 22.76 11.48 -0.65
N GLU A 273 21.83 12.28 -0.14
CA GLU A 273 21.46 13.60 -0.68
C GLU A 273 22.59 14.63 -0.53
#